data_AF-A0A4Q3WQN2-F1
#
_entry.id   AF-A0A4Q3WQN2-F1
#
_cell.length_a   1.000
_cell.length_b   1.000
_cell.length_c   1.000
_cell.angle_alpha   90.00
_cell.angle_beta   90.00
_cell.angle_gamma   90.00
#
_symmetry.space_group_name_H-M   'P 1'
#
loop_
_entity.id
_entity.type
_entity.pdbx_description
1 polymer ?
#
loop_
_entity_poly.entity_id
_entity_poly.type
_entity_poly.pdbx_seq_one_letter_code
_entity_poly.pdbx_strand_id
1 'polypeptide(L)'
;MSAKLASLKELSLQIVSNTKIRQFANGLTLVGEPMPSKQAAAFTFLVPAGSASEPAGLDGLTSVLEGVSYRGAGNKDARQLSDALDDLGVDRGGGADVEYTTFGGATLGLYLPDALALYADIIRCPLLPEGEWEP
;
A
#
# COMPACT_ATOMS: atom_id res chain seq x y z
N MET A 1 12.05 31.20 13.78
CA MET A 1 12.19 29.73 13.97
C MET A 1 11.19 29.14 14.97
N SER A 2 10.82 29.84 16.05
CA SER A 2 9.94 29.32 17.11
C SER A 2 8.48 29.00 16.70
N ALA A 3 7.83 29.85 15.88
CA ALA A 3 6.43 29.65 15.49
C ALA A 3 6.16 28.41 14.61
N LYS A 4 7.14 28.00 13.78
CA LYS A 4 7.01 26.85 12.87
C LYS A 4 7.09 25.51 13.62
N LEU A 5 7.87 25.47 14.71
CA LEU A 5 8.02 24.30 15.59
C LEU A 5 6.79 24.09 16.50
N ALA A 6 6.14 25.17 16.94
CA ALA A 6 4.89 25.10 17.71
C ALA A 6 3.75 24.53 16.86
N SER A 7 3.60 25.02 15.62
CA SER A 7 2.60 24.52 14.66
C SER A 7 2.80 23.04 14.30
N LEU A 8 4.04 22.56 14.19
CA LEU A 8 4.33 21.14 13.94
C LEU A 8 4.01 20.26 15.16
N LYS A 9 4.26 20.75 16.38
CA LYS A 9 3.88 20.04 17.61
C LYS A 9 2.36 19.97 17.77
N GLU A 10 1.64 21.04 17.49
CA GLU A 10 0.18 21.08 17.50
C GLU A 10 -0.42 20.16 16.43
N LEU A 11 0.15 20.14 15.22
CA LEU A 11 -0.22 19.16 14.18
C LEU A 11 0.02 17.73 14.68
N SER A 12 1.18 17.45 15.27
CA SER A 12 1.51 16.11 15.76
C SER A 12 0.58 15.64 16.89
N LEU A 13 0.14 16.55 17.76
CA LEU A 13 -0.81 16.27 18.84
C LEU A 13 -2.24 16.05 18.29
N GLN A 14 -2.63 16.77 17.23
CA GLN A 14 -3.93 16.58 16.58
C GLN A 14 -4.00 15.27 15.77
N ILE A 15 -2.92 14.90 15.07
CA ILE A 15 -2.79 13.62 14.32
C ILE A 15 -3.04 12.42 15.24
N VAL A 16 -2.44 12.43 16.44
CA VAL A 16 -2.64 11.36 17.43
C VAL A 16 -4.07 11.36 17.98
N SER A 17 -4.76 12.50 18.02
CA SER A 17 -6.08 12.65 18.65
C SER A 17 -7.26 12.09 17.83
N ASN A 18 -7.11 11.91 16.50
CA ASN A 18 -8.20 11.45 15.62
C ASN A 18 -7.91 10.10 14.90
N THR A 19 -6.84 9.42 15.28
CA THR A 19 -6.51 8.10 14.74
C THR A 19 -7.51 7.05 15.23
N LYS A 20 -8.13 6.34 14.30
CA LYS A 20 -9.04 5.22 14.59
C LYS A 20 -8.33 3.91 14.29
N ILE A 21 -8.39 2.98 15.25
CA ILE A 21 -7.82 1.64 15.12
C ILE A 21 -8.95 0.63 15.17
N ARG A 22 -8.96 -0.31 14.22
CA ARG A 22 -9.88 -1.43 14.20
C ARG A 22 -9.13 -2.70 13.82
N GLN A 23 -9.24 -3.72 14.67
CA GLN A 23 -8.77 -5.06 14.36
C GLN A 23 -9.94 -5.90 13.80
N PHE A 24 -9.69 -6.62 12.72
CA PHE A 24 -10.62 -7.58 12.14
C PHE A 24 -10.38 -8.99 12.69
N ALA A 25 -11.38 -9.86 12.57
CA ALA A 25 -11.31 -11.24 13.09
C ALA A 25 -10.20 -12.09 12.45
N ASN A 26 -9.75 -11.73 11.25
CA ASN A 26 -8.64 -12.38 10.55
C ASN A 26 -7.25 -11.85 10.97
N GLY A 27 -7.17 -10.96 11.96
CA GLY A 27 -5.93 -10.38 12.46
C GLY A 27 -5.47 -9.10 11.76
N LEU A 28 -6.10 -8.70 10.64
CA LEU A 28 -5.77 -7.44 9.96
C LEU A 28 -6.10 -6.26 10.88
N THR A 29 -5.15 -5.33 11.02
CA THR A 29 -5.35 -4.09 11.78
C THR A 29 -5.45 -2.91 10.83
N LEU A 30 -6.60 -2.26 10.81
CA LEU A 30 -6.83 -1.00 10.13
C LEU A 30 -6.50 0.14 11.07
N VAL A 31 -5.58 0.99 10.67
CA VAL A 31 -5.29 2.28 11.30
C VAL A 31 -5.63 3.35 10.28
N GLY A 32 -6.45 4.32 10.67
CA GLY A 32 -6.87 5.39 9.77
C GLY A 32 -7.16 6.69 10.49
N GLU A 33 -6.80 7.79 9.85
CA GLU A 33 -7.09 9.15 10.32
C GLU A 33 -8.09 9.81 9.34
N PRO A 34 -9.36 10.00 9.72
CA PRO A 34 -10.30 10.72 8.89
C PRO A 34 -9.92 12.20 8.77
N MET A 35 -9.78 12.70 7.53
CA MET A 35 -9.45 14.09 7.24
C MET A 35 -10.56 14.75 6.40
N PRO A 36 -11.67 15.24 7.00
CA PRO A 36 -12.83 15.75 6.25
C PRO A 36 -12.55 16.91 5.30
N SER A 37 -11.45 17.65 5.52
CA SER A 37 -11.02 18.75 4.67
C SER A 37 -10.24 18.31 3.42
N LYS A 38 -9.95 17.01 3.29
CA LYS A 38 -9.21 16.42 2.16
C LYS A 38 -10.15 15.64 1.26
N GLN A 39 -10.01 15.86 -0.03
CA GLN A 39 -10.71 15.07 -1.06
C GLN A 39 -9.86 13.90 -1.56
N ALA A 40 -8.60 13.81 -1.14
CA ALA A 40 -7.70 12.70 -1.43
C ALA A 40 -7.58 11.78 -0.22
N ALA A 41 -7.30 10.50 -0.47
CA ALA A 41 -6.98 9.51 0.54
C ALA A 41 -5.70 8.78 0.13
N ALA A 42 -4.83 8.54 1.10
CA ALA A 42 -3.66 7.69 0.95
C ALA A 42 -3.85 6.43 1.79
N PHE A 43 -3.30 5.32 1.32
CA PHE A 43 -3.38 4.04 2.00
C PHE A 43 -2.09 3.25 1.77
N THR A 44 -1.78 2.39 2.75
CA THR A 44 -0.63 1.48 2.68
C THR A 44 -1.02 0.19 3.39
N PHE A 45 -0.85 -0.93 2.69
CA PHE A 45 -0.80 -2.25 3.28
C PHE A 45 0.63 -2.53 3.71
N LEU A 46 0.80 -2.96 4.96
CA LEU A 46 2.09 -3.36 5.51
C LEU A 46 2.06 -4.86 5.72
N VAL A 47 2.82 -5.58 4.90
CA VAL A 47 2.95 -7.03 4.95
C VAL A 47 4.22 -7.35 5.74
N PRO A 48 4.16 -8.14 6.83
CA PRO A 48 5.31 -8.42 7.70
C PRO A 48 6.23 -9.50 7.07
N ALA A 49 6.72 -9.20 5.87
CA ALA A 49 7.69 -9.98 5.12
C ALA A 49 8.60 -8.99 4.38
N GLY A 50 9.85 -8.91 4.79
CA GLY A 50 10.90 -8.10 4.17
C GLY A 50 12.15 -8.94 3.89
N SER A 51 13.25 -8.31 3.52
CA SER A 51 14.48 -9.04 3.16
C SER A 51 15.02 -9.93 4.30
N ALA A 52 14.78 -9.58 5.57
CA ALA A 52 15.16 -10.40 6.72
C ALA A 52 14.37 -11.73 6.82
N SER A 53 13.24 -11.83 6.12
CA SER A 53 12.42 -13.04 6.07
C SER A 53 12.68 -13.90 4.82
N GLU A 54 13.64 -13.50 3.98
CA GLU A 54 13.97 -14.23 2.76
C GLU A 54 14.68 -15.56 3.07
N PRO A 55 14.31 -16.65 2.39
CA PRO A 55 15.06 -17.91 2.49
C PRO A 55 16.50 -17.73 2.00
N ALA A 56 17.42 -18.48 2.60
CA ALA A 56 18.82 -18.46 2.19
C ALA A 56 18.97 -18.79 0.70
N GLY A 57 19.71 -17.95 -0.03
CA GLY A 57 19.93 -18.09 -1.46
C GLY A 57 18.82 -17.51 -2.34
N LEU A 58 17.83 -16.83 -1.76
CA LEU A 58 16.77 -16.09 -2.47
C LEU A 58 16.78 -14.60 -2.10
N ASP A 59 17.98 -14.02 -2.04
CA ASP A 59 18.15 -12.59 -1.72
C ASP A 59 17.43 -11.72 -2.75
N GLY A 60 16.66 -10.74 -2.29
CA GLY A 60 15.86 -9.83 -3.12
C GLY A 60 14.52 -10.41 -3.58
N LEU A 61 14.13 -11.60 -3.12
CA LEU A 61 12.85 -12.22 -3.44
C LEU A 61 11.66 -11.32 -3.10
N THR A 62 11.69 -10.64 -1.95
CA THR A 62 10.59 -9.76 -1.52
C THR A 62 10.44 -8.56 -2.45
N SER A 63 11.55 -7.94 -2.88
CA SER A 63 11.55 -6.86 -3.86
C SER A 63 11.02 -7.30 -5.22
N VAL A 64 11.46 -8.47 -5.71
CA VAL A 64 10.96 -9.02 -6.98
C VAL A 64 9.48 -9.35 -6.89
N LEU A 65 9.04 -10.02 -5.82
CA LEU A 65 7.63 -10.36 -5.64
C LEU A 65 6.74 -9.12 -5.52
N GLU A 66 7.20 -8.07 -4.84
CA GLU A 66 6.47 -6.79 -4.77
C GLU A 66 6.26 -6.21 -6.17
N GLY A 67 7.33 -6.09 -6.97
CA GLY A 67 7.24 -5.53 -8.32
C GLY A 67 6.42 -6.38 -9.28
N VAL A 68 6.59 -7.71 -9.23
CA VAL A 68 5.88 -8.66 -10.12
C VAL A 68 4.41 -8.80 -9.76
N SER A 69 4.02 -8.52 -8.51
CA SER A 69 2.61 -8.56 -8.09
C SER A 69 1.71 -7.56 -8.84
N TYR A 70 2.30 -6.50 -9.42
CA TYR A 70 1.58 -5.54 -10.26
C TYR A 70 1.42 -5.99 -11.72
N ARG A 71 2.01 -7.13 -12.12
CA ARG A 71 1.96 -7.66 -13.51
C ARG A 71 0.72 -8.54 -13.76
N GLY A 72 -0.38 -8.20 -13.09
CA GLY A 72 -1.67 -8.87 -13.20
C GLY A 72 -2.10 -9.50 -11.86
N ALA A 73 -3.39 -9.38 -11.56
CA ALA A 73 -3.96 -9.86 -10.30
C ALA A 73 -5.45 -10.17 -10.44
N GLY A 74 -5.92 -11.16 -9.68
CA GLY A 74 -7.28 -11.64 -9.74
C GLY A 74 -7.65 -12.10 -11.15
N ASN A 75 -8.61 -11.43 -11.77
CA ASN A 75 -9.06 -11.70 -13.15
C ASN A 75 -8.54 -10.69 -14.17
N LYS A 76 -7.53 -9.87 -13.81
CA LYS A 76 -6.96 -8.84 -14.69
C LYS A 76 -5.55 -9.21 -15.10
N ASP A 77 -5.27 -9.17 -16.40
CA ASP A 77 -3.88 -9.19 -16.90
C ASP A 77 -3.13 -7.90 -16.52
N ALA A 78 -1.83 -7.84 -16.79
CA ALA A 78 -0.98 -6.70 -16.44
C ALA A 78 -1.52 -5.36 -16.99
N ARG A 79 -1.97 -5.34 -18.25
CA ARG A 79 -2.46 -4.13 -18.90
C ARG A 79 -3.80 -3.71 -18.32
N GLN A 80 -4.72 -4.66 -18.14
CA GLN A 80 -6.04 -4.40 -17.54
C GLN A 80 -5.92 -3.91 -16.09
N LEU A 81 -4.94 -4.41 -15.34
CA LEU A 81 -4.69 -3.95 -13.98
C LEU A 81 -4.10 -2.53 -13.97
N SER A 82 -3.12 -2.24 -14.84
CA SER A 82 -2.56 -0.90 -15.00
C SER A 82 -3.64 0.10 -15.39
N ASP A 83 -4.42 -0.20 -16.44
CA ASP A 83 -5.51 0.64 -16.93
C ASP A 83 -6.52 0.91 -15.79
N ALA A 84 -6.87 -0.11 -14.99
CA ALA A 84 -7.79 0.04 -13.86
C ALA A 84 -7.23 0.90 -12.72
N LEU A 85 -5.92 0.87 -12.46
CA LEU A 85 -5.29 1.75 -11.47
C LEU A 85 -5.22 3.21 -11.98
N ASP A 86 -4.92 3.38 -13.26
CA ASP A 86 -4.85 4.69 -13.93
C ASP A 86 -6.22 5.36 -14.03
N ASP A 87 -7.28 4.60 -14.32
CA ASP A 87 -8.67 5.08 -14.35
C ASP A 87 -9.12 5.63 -12.98
N LEU A 88 -8.60 5.08 -11.90
CA LEU A 88 -8.83 5.56 -10.53
C LEU A 88 -7.88 6.69 -10.12
N GLY A 89 -6.92 7.06 -10.99
CA GLY A 89 -5.92 8.09 -10.71
C GLY A 89 -5.04 7.75 -9.51
N VAL A 90 -4.66 6.47 -9.36
CA VAL A 90 -3.82 6.03 -8.24
C VAL A 90 -2.37 6.44 -8.49
N ASP A 91 -1.85 7.30 -7.61
CA ASP A 91 -0.42 7.53 -7.47
C ASP A 91 0.17 6.40 -6.61
N ARG A 92 0.80 5.44 -7.28
CA ARG A 92 1.26 4.18 -6.69
C ARG A 92 2.60 4.33 -5.96
N GLY A 93 2.71 3.63 -4.84
CA GLY A 93 3.93 3.49 -4.08
C GLY A 93 4.03 2.12 -3.42
N GLY A 94 5.18 1.81 -2.86
CA GLY A 94 5.43 0.49 -2.32
C GLY A 94 6.91 0.14 -2.36
N GLY A 95 7.21 -1.07 -1.95
CA GLY A 95 8.56 -1.61 -1.95
C GLY A 95 8.81 -2.52 -0.76
N ALA A 96 9.84 -3.34 -0.90
CA ALA A 96 10.34 -4.20 0.16
C ALA A 96 11.42 -3.49 0.99
N ASP A 97 11.26 -3.57 2.30
CA ASP A 97 12.22 -3.14 3.31
C ASP A 97 12.77 -4.38 4.02
N VAL A 98 13.59 -4.20 5.06
CA VAL A 98 14.20 -5.29 5.81
C VAL A 98 13.16 -6.14 6.54
N GLU A 99 12.17 -5.51 7.16
CA GLU A 99 11.21 -6.20 8.04
C GLU A 99 9.81 -6.37 7.41
N TYR A 100 9.48 -5.56 6.41
CA TYR A 100 8.15 -5.51 5.83
C TYR A 100 8.20 -5.14 4.35
N THR A 101 7.12 -5.47 3.65
CA THR A 101 6.86 -5.02 2.27
C THR A 101 5.60 -4.17 2.28
N THR A 102 5.63 -3.08 1.51
CA THR A 102 4.52 -2.14 1.40
C THR A 102 3.88 -2.20 0.02
N PHE A 103 2.55 -2.14 0.01
CA PHE A 103 1.74 -1.92 -1.19
C PHE A 103 0.80 -0.77 -0.91
N GLY A 104 0.80 0.28 -1.71
CA GLY A 104 -0.12 1.38 -1.46
C GLY A 104 -0.09 2.48 -2.50
N GLY A 105 -0.70 3.60 -2.15
CA GLY A 105 -0.76 4.77 -3.01
C GLY A 105 -1.72 5.82 -2.49
N ALA A 106 -2.00 6.79 -3.34
CA ALA A 106 -2.97 7.84 -3.09
C ALA A 106 -3.94 8.00 -4.27
N THR A 107 -5.20 8.33 -3.97
CA THR A 107 -6.23 8.60 -4.98
C THR A 107 -7.24 9.62 -4.42
N LEU A 108 -8.23 10.03 -5.22
CA LEU A 108 -9.41 10.73 -4.71
C LEU A 108 -10.19 9.81 -3.74
N GLY A 109 -10.65 10.38 -2.64
CA GLY A 109 -11.32 9.65 -1.57
C GLY A 109 -12.59 8.92 -2.03
N LEU A 110 -13.23 9.38 -3.11
CA LEU A 110 -14.37 8.68 -3.70
C LEU A 110 -14.01 7.35 -4.38
N TYR A 111 -12.77 7.20 -4.84
CA TYR A 111 -12.23 6.00 -5.49
C TYR A 111 -11.48 5.07 -4.53
N LEU A 112 -11.30 5.49 -3.26
CA LEU A 112 -10.58 4.69 -2.26
C LEU A 112 -11.13 3.26 -2.13
N PRO A 113 -12.47 3.01 -2.08
CA PRO A 113 -12.98 1.64 -1.97
C PRO A 113 -12.57 0.75 -3.15
N ASP A 114 -12.60 1.29 -4.37
CA ASP A 114 -12.25 0.56 -5.59
C ASP A 114 -10.75 0.31 -5.67
N ALA A 115 -9.93 1.30 -5.28
CA ALA A 115 -8.48 1.14 -5.18
C ALA A 115 -8.11 0.06 -4.16
N LEU A 116 -8.73 0.06 -2.96
CA LEU A 116 -8.49 -0.97 -1.95
C LEU A 116 -8.88 -2.37 -2.44
N ALA A 117 -9.92 -2.49 -3.28
CA ALA A 117 -10.29 -3.76 -3.88
C ALA A 117 -9.22 -4.28 -4.85
N LEU A 118 -8.67 -3.42 -5.72
CA LEU A 118 -7.56 -3.79 -6.61
C LEU A 118 -6.31 -4.22 -5.83
N TYR A 119 -5.95 -3.47 -4.79
CA TYR A 119 -4.79 -3.83 -3.95
C TYR A 119 -5.03 -5.13 -3.16
N ALA A 120 -6.27 -5.42 -2.77
CA ALA A 120 -6.59 -6.71 -2.15
C ALA A 120 -6.40 -7.88 -3.12
N ASP A 121 -6.60 -7.68 -4.42
CA ASP A 121 -6.31 -8.69 -5.45
C ASP A 121 -4.80 -8.78 -5.72
N ILE A 122 -4.09 -7.65 -5.83
CA ILE A 122 -2.62 -7.60 -6.00
C ILE A 122 -1.93 -8.42 -4.90
N ILE A 123 -2.36 -8.25 -3.64
CA ILE A 123 -1.71 -8.87 -2.49
C ILE A 123 -2.08 -10.36 -2.35
N ARG A 124 -3.33 -10.74 -2.66
CA ARG A 124 -3.85 -12.09 -2.35
C ARG A 124 -3.86 -13.04 -3.55
N CYS A 125 -3.95 -12.49 -4.75
CA CYS A 125 -4.16 -13.23 -5.99
C CYS A 125 -3.28 -12.69 -7.14
N PRO A 126 -1.95 -12.44 -6.95
CA PRO A 126 -1.10 -12.04 -8.06
C PRO A 126 -0.97 -13.18 -9.08
N LEU A 127 -0.93 -12.86 -10.37
CA LEU A 127 -0.84 -13.88 -11.44
C LEU A 127 0.58 -14.46 -11.58
N LEU A 128 1.61 -13.68 -11.24
CA LEU A 128 3.03 -14.06 -11.31
C LEU A 128 3.41 -14.72 -12.67
N PRO A 129 3.25 -13.99 -13.79
CA PRO A 129 3.50 -14.56 -15.12
C PRO A 129 4.95 -15.04 -15.28
N GLU A 130 5.12 -16.19 -15.91
CA GLU A 130 6.45 -16.75 -16.18
C GLU A 130 7.28 -15.82 -17.06
N GLY A 131 8.58 -15.71 -16.75
CA GLY A 131 9.53 -14.89 -17.51
C GLY A 131 9.50 -13.39 -17.17
N GLU A 132 8.56 -12.94 -16.34
CA GLU A 132 8.45 -11.54 -15.93
C GLU A 132 9.11 -11.27 -14.56
N TRP A 133 10.29 -11.84 -14.32
CA TRP A 133 10.99 -11.82 -13.02
C TRP A 133 12.14 -10.80 -12.95
N GLU A 134 12.25 -9.89 -13.92
CA GLU A 134 13.34 -8.92 -13.95
C GLU A 134 13.14 -7.84 -12.85
N PRO A 135 14.19 -7.57 -12.04
CA PRO A 135 14.17 -6.57 -10.97
C PRO A 135 14.16 -5.13 -11.48
#